data_AF-F5A4K0-F1
#
_entry.id   AF-F5A4K0-F1
#
_cell.length_a   1.000
_cell.length_b   1.000
_cell.length_c   1.000
_cell.angle_alpha   90.00
_cell.angle_beta   90.00
_cell.angle_gamma   90.00
#
_symmetry.space_group_name_H-M   'P 1'
#
loop_
_entity.id
_entity.type
_entity.pdbx_description
1 polymer ?
#
loop_
_entity_poly.entity_id
_entity_poly.type
_entity_poly.pdbx_seq_one_letter_code
_entity_poly.pdbx_strand_id
1 'polypeptide(L)'
;KDWGGIGGTSNFICFGEFPQKGEHGMADRFLPAGYIMKRDLAGVKDVDQKQIMEHVAHSWYKGADAKHPFEGVTDPRYTNLEDKDRYSWMKAPRYMSEPMETGPLAKVLVAYAKGHKATVKTVDMVLKNLGVGKEALFSTLGRTAARGIETAVIAGEIEGWVKKLAANVKKGDTKLYQDWKMPDSAQGVGFVDAPRGA
;
A
#
# COMPACT_ATOMS: atom_id res chain seq x y z
N LYS A 1 -9.94 20.47 -13.82
CA LYS A 1 -10.63 19.18 -14.10
C LYS A 1 -9.91 18.40 -15.19
N ASP A 2 -9.25 19.07 -16.13
CA ASP A 2 -8.52 18.48 -17.26
C ASP A 2 -7.49 17.41 -16.87
N TRP A 3 -6.82 17.59 -15.73
CA TRP A 3 -5.91 16.59 -15.14
C TRP A 3 -6.58 15.29 -14.69
N GLY A 4 -7.92 15.20 -14.74
CA GLY A 4 -8.72 14.01 -14.45
C GLY A 4 -8.60 12.90 -15.50
N GLY A 5 -8.01 13.19 -16.68
CA GLY A 5 -7.75 12.21 -17.74
C GLY A 5 -6.27 11.90 -17.98
N ILE A 6 -5.35 12.46 -17.19
CA ILE A 6 -3.90 12.41 -17.43
C ILE A 6 -3.20 11.60 -16.33
N GLY A 7 -2.18 10.81 -16.69
CA GLY A 7 -1.28 10.16 -15.71
C GLY A 7 -1.90 9.00 -14.93
N GLY A 8 -2.89 8.33 -15.53
CA GLY A 8 -3.53 7.15 -14.96
C GLY A 8 -2.67 5.89 -15.06
N THR A 9 -2.80 5.02 -14.06
CA THR A 9 -2.20 3.69 -13.98
C THR A 9 -3.29 2.62 -13.89
N SER A 10 -2.93 1.34 -13.93
CA SER A 10 -3.93 0.26 -14.13
C SER A 10 -3.98 -0.76 -12.99
N ASN A 11 -2.87 -1.04 -12.33
CA ASN A 11 -2.80 -2.03 -11.27
C ASN A 11 -2.41 -1.35 -9.95
N PHE A 12 -3.03 -1.77 -8.85
CA PHE A 12 -2.88 -1.15 -7.55
C PHE A 12 -2.66 -2.23 -6.48
N ILE A 13 -1.79 -1.97 -5.51
CA ILE A 13 -1.56 -2.86 -4.38
C ILE A 13 -1.43 -2.03 -3.10
N CYS A 14 -1.97 -2.55 -2.00
CA CYS A 14 -1.82 -1.96 -0.67
C CYS A 14 -1.84 -3.07 0.40
N PHE A 15 -1.09 -2.90 1.48
CA PHE A 15 -1.01 -3.87 2.58
C PHE A 15 -1.99 -3.55 3.72
N GLY A 16 -2.74 -2.44 3.61
CA GLY A 16 -3.66 -1.98 4.64
C GLY A 16 -2.91 -1.48 5.88
N GLU A 17 -3.60 -0.82 6.81
CA GLU A 17 -2.95 -0.26 8.00
C GLU A 17 -3.89 -0.16 9.21
N PHE A 18 -3.28 -0.02 10.39
CA PHE A 18 -3.90 0.09 11.70
C PHE A 18 -4.65 -1.19 12.09
N PRO A 19 -3.91 -2.27 12.45
CA PRO A 19 -4.48 -3.53 12.89
C PRO A 19 -5.48 -3.38 14.05
N GLN A 20 -6.57 -4.16 14.08
CA GLN A 20 -7.67 -3.98 15.05
C GLN A 20 -7.75 -5.12 16.10
N LYS A 21 -7.67 -6.39 15.71
CA LYS A 21 -7.83 -7.59 16.55
C LYS A 21 -6.56 -8.46 16.55
N GLY A 22 -5.41 -7.80 16.59
CA GLY A 22 -4.09 -8.42 16.63
C GLY A 22 -3.11 -7.72 15.71
N GLU A 23 -1.82 -7.95 15.92
CA GLU A 23 -0.74 -7.29 15.16
C GLU A 23 -0.30 -8.08 13.92
N HIS A 24 -0.81 -9.30 13.76
CA HIS A 24 -0.34 -10.22 12.73
C HIS A 24 -1.20 -10.22 11.47
N GLY A 25 -0.53 -10.17 10.32
CA GLY A 25 -1.15 -10.28 9.00
C GLY A 25 -1.85 -9.01 8.53
N MET A 26 -2.62 -9.18 7.45
CA MET A 26 -3.24 -8.08 6.68
C MET A 26 -4.78 -8.09 6.72
N ALA A 27 -5.39 -9.13 7.32
CA ALA A 27 -6.84 -9.36 7.22
C ALA A 27 -7.69 -8.40 8.07
N ASP A 28 -7.19 -8.00 9.24
CA ASP A 28 -7.97 -7.23 10.21
C ASP A 28 -7.32 -5.86 10.51
N ARG A 29 -7.32 -5.02 9.48
CA ARG A 29 -6.78 -3.65 9.50
C ARG A 29 -7.90 -2.65 9.23
N PHE A 30 -7.85 -1.48 9.85
CA PHE A 30 -8.84 -0.41 9.62
C PHE A 30 -8.89 0.00 8.16
N LEU A 31 -7.72 0.27 7.57
CA LEU A 31 -7.59 0.36 6.11
C LEU A 31 -7.31 -1.05 5.59
N PRO A 32 -8.16 -1.61 4.71
CA PRO A 32 -8.00 -2.99 4.26
C PRO A 32 -6.84 -3.13 3.26
N ALA A 33 -6.18 -4.28 3.30
CA ALA A 33 -5.23 -4.69 2.27
C ALA A 33 -5.93 -5.19 1.01
N GLY A 34 -5.22 -5.19 -0.12
CA GLY A 34 -5.72 -5.81 -1.34
C GLY A 34 -4.94 -5.37 -2.57
N TYR A 35 -5.22 -6.02 -3.69
CA TYR A 35 -4.76 -5.58 -5.00
C TYR A 35 -5.91 -5.52 -6.00
N ILE A 36 -5.71 -4.69 -7.02
CA ILE A 36 -6.62 -4.42 -8.13
C ILE A 36 -5.82 -4.54 -9.41
N MET A 37 -6.32 -5.30 -10.38
CA MET A 37 -5.70 -5.42 -11.71
C MET A 37 -6.57 -4.73 -12.73
N LYS A 38 -5.95 -4.04 -13.71
CA LYS A 38 -6.65 -3.45 -14.86
C LYS A 38 -7.85 -2.58 -14.47
N ARG A 39 -7.75 -1.86 -13.34
CA ARG A 39 -8.78 -0.98 -12.75
C ARG A 39 -10.09 -1.68 -12.38
N ASP A 40 -10.09 -3.00 -12.26
CA ASP A 40 -11.27 -3.78 -11.88
C ASP A 40 -11.59 -3.64 -10.38
N LEU A 41 -12.36 -2.59 -10.05
CA LEU A 41 -12.81 -2.34 -8.68
C LEU A 41 -13.76 -3.43 -8.14
N ALA A 42 -14.41 -4.22 -8.99
CA ALA A 42 -15.25 -5.33 -8.53
C ALA A 42 -14.41 -6.56 -8.16
N GLY A 43 -13.21 -6.68 -8.75
CA GLY A 43 -12.30 -7.81 -8.59
C GLY A 43 -11.18 -7.63 -7.56
N VAL A 44 -11.37 -6.84 -6.50
CA VAL A 44 -10.36 -6.71 -5.43
C VAL A 44 -10.06 -8.08 -4.83
N LYS A 45 -8.77 -8.42 -4.73
CA LYS A 45 -8.30 -9.68 -4.17
C LYS A 45 -7.30 -9.43 -3.04
N ASP A 46 -7.11 -10.43 -2.20
CA ASP A 46 -6.16 -10.37 -1.10
C ASP A 46 -4.72 -10.56 -1.58
N VAL A 47 -3.79 -9.88 -0.92
CA VAL A 47 -2.37 -9.92 -1.26
C VAL A 47 -1.73 -11.21 -0.75
N ASP A 48 -1.17 -11.99 -1.68
CA ASP A 48 -0.20 -13.05 -1.37
C ASP A 48 1.24 -12.52 -1.52
N GLN A 49 1.95 -12.35 -0.41
CA GLN A 49 3.33 -11.85 -0.39
C GLN A 49 4.31 -12.67 -1.23
N LYS A 50 4.04 -13.97 -1.42
CA LYS A 50 4.92 -14.86 -2.21
C LYS A 50 5.01 -14.47 -3.69
N GLN A 51 4.05 -13.67 -4.17
CA GLN A 51 4.02 -13.20 -5.56
C GLN A 51 4.88 -11.95 -5.80
N ILE A 52 5.55 -11.42 -4.77
CA ILE A 52 6.41 -10.25 -4.87
C ILE A 52 7.81 -10.68 -5.32
N MET A 53 8.24 -10.15 -6.47
CA MET A 53 9.57 -10.40 -7.04
C MET A 53 10.26 -9.07 -7.34
N GLU A 54 11.52 -8.91 -6.92
CA GLU A 54 12.34 -7.75 -7.25
C GLU A 54 13.21 -8.04 -8.48
N HIS A 55 12.95 -7.35 -9.59
CA HIS A 55 13.76 -7.48 -10.80
C HIS A 55 14.98 -6.55 -10.77
N VAL A 56 16.08 -6.99 -11.40
CA VAL A 56 17.32 -6.21 -11.54
C VAL A 56 17.82 -6.05 -12.98
N ALA A 57 17.11 -6.61 -13.97
CA ALA A 57 17.53 -6.60 -15.37
C ALA A 57 17.83 -5.19 -15.93
N HIS A 58 17.10 -4.17 -15.44
CA HIS A 58 17.25 -2.77 -15.85
C HIS A 58 17.79 -1.85 -14.73
N SER A 59 18.42 -2.45 -13.73
CA SER A 59 18.96 -1.75 -12.56
C SER A 59 20.48 -1.97 -12.47
N TRP A 60 21.19 -1.10 -11.76
CA TRP A 60 22.64 -1.20 -11.55
C TRP A 60 23.00 -2.27 -10.49
N TYR A 61 22.68 -3.53 -10.78
CA TYR A 61 23.02 -4.71 -9.97
C TYR A 61 23.51 -5.87 -10.85
N LYS A 62 24.24 -6.82 -10.28
CA LYS A 62 24.67 -8.03 -11.01
C LYS A 62 23.48 -8.94 -11.34
N GLY A 63 23.55 -9.59 -12.51
CA GLY A 63 22.55 -10.55 -12.99
C GLY A 63 21.30 -9.89 -13.58
N ALA A 64 20.30 -10.72 -13.88
CA ALA A 64 19.00 -10.29 -14.42
C ALA A 64 17.81 -10.96 -13.71
N ASP A 65 18.08 -11.94 -12.83
CA ASP A 65 17.06 -12.74 -12.17
C ASP A 65 16.21 -11.90 -11.22
N ALA A 66 14.90 -12.14 -11.23
CA ALA A 66 14.01 -11.61 -10.21
C ALA A 66 14.01 -12.54 -8.99
N LYS A 67 13.98 -11.95 -7.78
CA LYS A 67 14.01 -12.74 -6.53
C LYS A 67 12.93 -12.27 -5.56
N HIS A 68 12.37 -13.23 -4.83
CA HIS A 68 11.53 -12.93 -3.67
C HIS A 68 12.40 -12.29 -2.57
N PRO A 69 11.90 -11.33 -1.77
CA PRO A 69 12.71 -10.66 -0.75
C PRO A 69 13.40 -11.59 0.26
N PHE A 70 12.79 -12.71 0.64
CA PHE A 70 13.44 -13.72 1.49
C PHE A 70 14.67 -14.38 0.88
N GLU A 71 14.81 -14.32 -0.45
CA GLU A 71 15.97 -14.82 -1.20
C GLU A 71 16.74 -13.66 -1.85
N GLY A 72 16.47 -12.42 -1.43
CA GLY A 72 16.96 -11.20 -2.07
C GLY A 72 18.48 -11.12 -2.07
N VAL A 73 19.03 -10.63 -3.19
CA VAL A 73 20.45 -10.30 -3.34
C VAL A 73 20.57 -8.82 -3.67
N THR A 74 21.57 -8.15 -3.10
CA THR A 74 21.89 -6.75 -3.36
C THR A 74 23.39 -6.64 -3.64
N ASP A 75 23.77 -6.81 -4.92
CA ASP A 75 25.16 -6.76 -5.39
C ASP A 75 25.28 -5.67 -6.47
N PRO A 76 25.65 -4.43 -6.10
CA PRO A 76 25.61 -3.28 -7.00
C PRO A 76 26.64 -3.38 -8.13
N ARG A 77 26.23 -2.98 -9.33
CA ARG A 77 27.08 -2.91 -10.52
C ARG A 77 26.64 -1.73 -11.39
N TYR A 78 27.26 -0.58 -11.15
CA TYR A 78 27.08 0.58 -12.00
C TYR A 78 27.61 0.31 -13.41
N THR A 79 26.93 0.81 -14.43
CA THR A 79 27.37 0.77 -15.82
C THR A 79 27.78 2.17 -16.27
N ASN A 80 26.83 3.02 -16.65
CA ASN A 80 26.94 4.46 -16.88
C ASN A 80 25.53 5.05 -17.07
N LEU A 81 25.42 6.38 -17.26
CA LEU A 81 24.12 7.05 -17.45
C LEU A 81 23.62 7.02 -18.89
N GLU A 82 24.50 6.74 -19.84
CA GLU A 82 24.20 6.59 -21.26
C GLU A 82 23.62 5.20 -21.59
N ASP A 83 23.78 4.24 -20.68
CA ASP A 83 23.21 2.90 -20.72
C ASP A 83 21.68 2.97 -20.67
N LYS A 84 21.04 2.61 -21.78
CA LYS A 84 19.58 2.60 -21.92
C LYS A 84 18.94 1.32 -21.39
N ASP A 85 19.74 0.27 -21.19
CA ASP A 85 19.26 -1.00 -20.66
C ASP A 85 19.29 -1.00 -19.13
N ARG A 86 20.31 -0.41 -18.49
CA ARG A 86 20.40 -0.28 -17.02
C ARG A 86 20.54 1.17 -16.59
N TYR A 87 19.50 1.69 -15.98
CA TYR A 87 19.33 3.14 -15.83
C TYR A 87 18.92 3.59 -14.42
N SER A 88 18.91 2.69 -13.42
CA SER A 88 18.43 3.02 -12.08
C SER A 88 19.11 2.24 -10.97
N TRP A 89 19.27 2.88 -9.80
CA TRP A 89 19.64 2.21 -8.55
C TRP A 89 18.46 1.53 -7.89
N MET A 90 17.22 1.86 -8.24
CA MET A 90 16.08 1.10 -7.72
C MET A 90 16.00 -0.24 -8.43
N LYS A 91 15.75 -1.31 -7.68
CA LYS A 91 15.20 -2.54 -8.24
C LYS A 91 13.78 -2.28 -8.77
N ALA A 92 13.22 -3.25 -9.48
CA ALA A 92 11.89 -3.14 -10.05
C ALA A 92 10.95 -4.22 -9.47
N PRO A 93 10.31 -3.97 -8.30
CA PRO A 93 9.30 -4.87 -7.76
C PRO A 93 8.17 -5.12 -8.75
N ARG A 94 7.73 -6.38 -8.83
CA ARG A 94 6.58 -6.85 -9.59
C ARG A 94 5.73 -7.74 -8.72
N TYR A 95 4.42 -7.67 -8.91
CA TYR A 95 3.45 -8.55 -8.27
C TYR A 95 2.82 -9.42 -9.35
N MET A 96 3.03 -10.74 -9.30
CA MET A 96 2.63 -11.65 -10.40
C MET A 96 3.14 -11.15 -11.77
N SER A 97 4.39 -10.71 -11.82
CA SER A 97 5.06 -10.12 -13.01
C SER A 97 4.51 -8.77 -13.50
N GLU A 98 3.51 -8.19 -12.82
CA GLU A 98 2.90 -6.91 -13.21
C GLU A 98 3.44 -5.72 -12.41
N PRO A 99 3.57 -4.53 -13.02
CA PRO A 99 3.87 -3.31 -12.29
C PRO A 99 2.64 -2.84 -11.50
N MET A 100 2.84 -2.43 -10.26
CA MET A 100 1.76 -2.01 -9.34
C MET A 100 2.00 -0.58 -8.86
N GLU A 101 0.97 0.27 -8.91
CA GLU A 101 0.95 1.51 -8.14
C GLU A 101 0.61 1.19 -6.67
N THR A 102 1.35 1.78 -5.73
CA THR A 102 1.06 1.74 -4.30
C THR A 102 0.81 3.16 -3.78
N GLY A 103 0.38 3.30 -2.53
CA GLY A 103 0.17 4.60 -1.90
C GLY A 103 -1.29 5.05 -1.85
N PRO A 104 -1.53 6.37 -1.64
CA PRO A 104 -2.86 6.85 -1.26
C PRO A 104 -3.97 6.47 -2.25
N LEU A 105 -3.68 6.50 -3.56
CA LEU A 105 -4.67 6.10 -4.57
C LEU A 105 -5.02 4.61 -4.46
N ALA A 106 -4.02 3.73 -4.36
CA ALA A 106 -4.23 2.30 -4.21
C ALA A 106 -5.06 1.98 -2.94
N LYS A 107 -4.67 2.54 -1.80
CA LYS A 107 -5.38 2.38 -0.52
C LYS A 107 -6.83 2.82 -0.59
N VAL A 108 -7.07 4.01 -1.15
CA VAL A 108 -8.42 4.56 -1.27
C VAL A 108 -9.27 3.72 -2.21
N LEU A 109 -8.74 3.27 -3.34
CA LEU A 109 -9.48 2.42 -4.28
C LEU A 109 -9.82 1.06 -3.68
N VAL A 110 -8.87 0.39 -3.02
CA VAL A 110 -9.10 -0.89 -2.34
C VAL A 110 -10.12 -0.74 -1.22
N ALA A 111 -9.99 0.28 -0.37
CA ALA A 111 -10.93 0.54 0.70
C ALA A 111 -12.33 0.89 0.18
N TYR A 112 -12.42 1.72 -0.87
CA TYR A 112 -13.68 2.08 -1.52
C TYR A 112 -14.39 0.84 -2.09
N ALA A 113 -13.65 0.01 -2.83
CA ALA A 113 -14.17 -1.20 -3.45
C ALA A 113 -14.58 -2.27 -2.42
N LYS A 114 -13.85 -2.39 -1.30
CA LYS A 114 -14.24 -3.23 -0.14
C LYS A 114 -15.36 -2.62 0.71
N GLY A 115 -15.94 -1.48 0.31
CA GLY A 115 -17.08 -0.87 1.00
C GLY A 115 -16.73 -0.23 2.35
N HIS A 116 -15.47 0.17 2.57
CA HIS A 116 -15.06 0.85 3.79
C HIS A 116 -15.80 2.17 3.96
N LYS A 117 -16.74 2.22 4.92
CA LYS A 117 -17.76 3.27 5.03
C LYS A 117 -17.21 4.69 5.04
N ALA A 118 -16.15 4.94 5.82
CA ALA A 118 -15.54 6.27 5.91
C ALA A 118 -14.89 6.69 4.58
N THR A 119 -14.22 5.75 3.90
CA THR A 119 -13.63 6.01 2.57
C THR A 119 -14.71 6.24 1.52
N VAL A 120 -15.75 5.40 1.45
CA VAL A 120 -16.87 5.54 0.50
C VAL A 120 -17.51 6.92 0.63
N LYS A 121 -17.89 7.31 1.86
CA LYS A 121 -18.47 8.64 2.13
C LYS A 121 -17.58 9.78 1.66
N THR A 122 -16.27 9.68 1.93
CA THR A 122 -15.32 10.77 1.63
C THR A 122 -15.02 10.86 0.13
N VAL A 123 -14.87 9.72 -0.55
CA VAL A 123 -14.73 9.65 -2.01
C VAL A 123 -15.96 10.23 -2.69
N ASP A 124 -17.16 9.80 -2.32
CA ASP A 124 -18.40 10.25 -2.95
C ASP A 124 -18.61 11.76 -2.74
N MET A 125 -18.25 12.30 -1.56
CA MET A 125 -18.25 13.73 -1.29
C MET A 125 -17.29 14.50 -2.21
N VAL A 126 -16.06 14.00 -2.39
CA VAL A 126 -15.07 14.64 -3.27
C VAL A 126 -15.53 14.61 -4.73
N LEU A 127 -15.99 13.46 -5.22
CA LEU A 127 -16.50 13.30 -6.59
C LEU A 127 -17.69 14.23 -6.87
N LYS A 128 -18.64 14.30 -5.94
CA LYS A 128 -19.80 15.20 -6.02
C LYS A 128 -19.37 16.67 -6.08
N ASN A 129 -18.49 17.10 -5.18
CA ASN A 129 -18.02 18.49 -5.13
C ASN A 129 -17.23 18.89 -6.38
N LEU A 130 -16.49 17.94 -6.97
CA LEU A 130 -15.80 18.16 -8.22
C LEU A 130 -16.70 18.01 -9.45
N GLY A 131 -17.90 17.43 -9.32
CA GLY A 131 -18.80 17.14 -10.43
C GLY A 131 -18.15 16.24 -11.48
N VAL A 132 -17.49 15.16 -11.04
CA VAL A 132 -16.84 14.15 -11.88
C VAL A 132 -17.22 12.75 -11.40
N GLY A 133 -17.18 11.74 -12.27
CA GLY A 133 -17.40 10.35 -11.86
C GLY A 133 -16.11 9.64 -11.43
N LYS A 134 -16.24 8.35 -11.10
CA LYS A 134 -15.19 7.54 -10.44
C LYS A 134 -13.95 7.36 -11.31
N GLU A 135 -14.13 7.38 -12.62
CA GLU A 135 -13.11 7.34 -13.65
C GLU A 135 -12.04 8.43 -13.47
N ALA A 136 -12.41 9.60 -12.91
CA ALA A 136 -11.46 10.66 -12.61
C ALA A 136 -10.44 10.28 -11.51
N LEU A 137 -10.71 9.24 -10.70
CA LEU A 137 -9.76 8.73 -9.71
C LEU A 137 -8.51 8.12 -10.37
N PHE A 138 -8.63 7.58 -11.59
CA PHE A 138 -7.52 6.96 -12.31
C PHE A 138 -6.67 7.98 -13.06
N SER A 139 -6.17 8.98 -12.34
CA SER A 139 -5.45 10.13 -12.91
C SER A 139 -4.51 10.78 -11.90
N THR A 140 -3.70 11.73 -12.36
CA THR A 140 -2.89 12.61 -11.50
C THR A 140 -3.75 13.43 -10.54
N LEU A 141 -4.89 13.93 -11.00
CA LEU A 141 -5.85 14.62 -10.13
C LEU A 141 -6.40 13.67 -9.07
N GLY A 142 -6.80 12.46 -9.49
CA GLY A 142 -7.33 11.41 -8.61
C GLY A 142 -6.33 10.99 -7.53
N ARG A 143 -5.05 10.80 -7.90
CA ARG A 143 -3.97 10.50 -6.95
C ARG A 143 -3.76 11.62 -5.93
N THR A 144 -3.93 12.87 -6.34
CA THR A 144 -3.80 14.03 -5.45
C THR A 144 -4.98 14.12 -4.49
N ALA A 145 -6.20 13.92 -4.99
CA ALA A 145 -7.40 13.85 -4.16
C ALA A 145 -7.35 12.69 -3.16
N ALA A 146 -6.88 11.51 -3.59
CA ALA A 146 -6.75 10.32 -2.74
C ALA A 146 -5.87 10.56 -1.51
N ARG A 147 -4.80 11.36 -1.63
CA ARG A 147 -3.98 11.76 -0.48
C ARG A 147 -4.77 12.56 0.55
N GLY A 148 -5.61 13.49 0.11
CA GLY A 148 -6.49 14.26 1.01
C GLY A 148 -7.58 13.38 1.63
N ILE A 149 -8.16 12.46 0.84
CA ILE A 149 -9.16 11.50 1.30
C ILE A 149 -8.59 10.58 2.39
N GLU A 150 -7.43 9.95 2.13
CA GLU A 150 -6.72 9.12 3.11
C GLU A 150 -6.45 9.93 4.40
N THR A 151 -5.92 11.15 4.26
CA THR A 151 -5.65 12.04 5.40
C THR A 151 -6.90 12.27 6.24
N ALA A 152 -8.03 12.61 5.62
CA ALA A 152 -9.28 12.88 6.31
C ALA A 152 -9.87 11.63 6.99
N VAL A 153 -9.79 10.47 6.33
CA VAL A 153 -10.27 9.19 6.88
C VAL A 153 -9.46 8.78 8.11
N ILE A 154 -8.13 8.84 8.04
CA ILE A 154 -7.26 8.51 9.17
C ILE A 154 -7.46 9.51 10.31
N ALA A 155 -7.49 10.81 10.02
CA ALA A 155 -7.71 11.84 11.04
C ALA A 155 -9.03 11.63 11.80
N GLY A 156 -10.09 11.17 11.12
CA GLY A 156 -11.37 10.85 11.73
C GLY A 156 -11.34 9.65 12.70
N GLU A 157 -10.38 8.73 12.54
CA GLU A 157 -10.27 7.53 13.37
C GLU A 157 -9.31 7.72 14.57
N ILE A 158 -8.32 8.64 14.46
CA ILE A 158 -7.32 8.90 15.51
C ILE A 158 -7.96 9.17 16.87
N GLU A 159 -9.04 9.97 16.93
CA GLU A 159 -9.73 10.25 18.19
C GLU A 159 -10.28 8.97 18.84
N GLY A 160 -10.78 8.04 18.02
CA GLY A 160 -11.26 6.73 18.47
C GLY A 160 -10.14 5.91 19.10
N TRP A 161 -8.96 5.87 18.48
CA TRP A 161 -7.80 5.15 19.01
C TRP A 161 -7.28 5.76 20.32
N VAL A 162 -7.17 7.09 20.41
CA VAL A 162 -6.77 7.78 21.64
C VAL A 162 -7.74 7.49 22.78
N LYS A 163 -9.07 7.51 22.51
CA LYS A 163 -10.09 7.14 23.50
C LYS A 163 -9.99 5.68 23.93
N LYS A 164 -9.73 4.75 23.00
CA LYS A 164 -9.52 3.32 23.30
C LYS A 164 -8.31 3.14 24.23
N LEU A 165 -7.19 3.79 23.93
CA LEU A 165 -5.99 3.77 24.79
C LEU A 165 -6.30 4.31 26.19
N ALA A 166 -6.92 5.48 26.29
CA ALA A 166 -7.29 6.08 27.58
C ALA A 166 -8.23 5.16 28.39
N ALA A 167 -9.17 4.49 27.73
CA ALA A 167 -10.08 3.55 28.36
C ALA A 167 -9.37 2.28 28.87
N ASN A 168 -8.39 1.75 28.13
CA ASN A 168 -7.57 0.61 28.58
C ASN A 168 -6.78 0.98 29.84
N VAL A 169 -6.09 2.13 29.82
CA VAL A 169 -5.33 2.62 30.97
C VAL A 169 -6.24 2.83 32.19
N LYS A 170 -7.44 3.40 32.01
CA LYS A 170 -8.42 3.60 33.09
C LYS A 170 -8.90 2.27 33.71
N LYS A 171 -8.92 1.18 32.94
CA LYS A 171 -9.25 -0.16 33.41
C LYS A 171 -8.07 -0.89 34.05
N GLY A 172 -6.90 -0.25 34.12
CA GLY A 172 -5.66 -0.84 34.64
C GLY A 172 -4.89 -1.68 33.62
N ASP A 173 -5.30 -1.71 32.35
CA ASP A 173 -4.53 -2.36 31.29
C ASP A 173 -3.44 -1.42 30.77
N THR A 174 -2.25 -1.56 31.38
CA THR A 174 -1.07 -0.74 31.09
C THR A 174 0.10 -1.55 30.54
N LYS A 175 -0.14 -2.83 30.18
CA LYS A 175 0.89 -3.69 29.61
C LYS A 175 1.20 -3.25 28.17
N LEU A 176 2.42 -2.78 27.94
CA LEU A 176 2.90 -2.33 26.62
C LEU A 176 3.96 -3.25 26.02
N TYR A 177 4.43 -4.23 26.80
CA TYR A 177 5.55 -5.09 26.45
C TYR A 177 5.20 -6.55 26.69
N GLN A 178 5.66 -7.40 25.78
CA GLN A 178 5.55 -8.84 25.86
C GLN A 178 6.95 -9.44 25.80
N ASP A 179 7.31 -10.26 26.78
CA ASP A 179 8.56 -11.00 26.74
C ASP A 179 8.62 -11.88 25.49
N TRP A 180 9.79 -11.91 24.87
CA TRP A 180 10.08 -12.71 23.70
C TRP A 180 11.43 -13.42 23.88
N LYS A 181 11.66 -14.47 23.10
CA LYS A 181 12.93 -15.19 23.04
C LYS A 181 13.37 -15.27 21.60
N MET A 182 14.66 -15.03 21.35
CA MET A 182 15.22 -15.20 20.02
C MET A 182 15.25 -16.70 19.67
N PRO A 183 14.64 -17.14 18.56
CA PRO A 183 14.82 -18.51 18.07
C PRO A 183 16.21 -18.67 17.44
N ASP A 184 16.74 -19.89 17.44
CA ASP A 184 18.03 -20.20 16.79
C ASP A 184 18.01 -19.95 15.27
N SER A 185 16.84 -20.10 14.64
CA SER A 185 16.61 -19.78 13.23
C SER A 185 15.14 -19.45 12.97
N ALA A 186 14.88 -18.37 12.24
CA ALA A 186 13.54 -17.98 11.80
C ALA A 186 13.61 -17.03 10.58
N GLN A 187 12.48 -16.90 9.88
CA GLN A 187 12.23 -15.82 8.92
C GLN A 187 10.96 -15.07 9.35
N GLY A 188 10.97 -13.75 9.21
CA GLY A 188 9.86 -12.88 9.58
C GLY A 188 9.70 -11.73 8.59
N VAL A 189 8.48 -11.23 8.46
CA VAL A 189 8.13 -10.09 7.61
C VAL A 189 7.16 -9.18 8.35
N GLY A 190 7.36 -7.87 8.22
CA GLY A 190 6.46 -6.83 8.71
C GLY A 190 5.82 -6.10 7.53
N PHE A 191 4.51 -5.89 7.58
CA PHE A 191 3.78 -5.16 6.55
C PHE A 191 3.27 -3.85 7.11
N VAL A 192 3.75 -2.74 6.57
CA VAL A 192 3.32 -1.38 6.87
C VAL A 192 2.84 -0.77 5.57
N ASP A 193 1.74 -0.03 5.61
CA ASP A 193 1.26 0.71 4.45
C ASP A 193 1.47 2.20 4.72
N ALA A 194 2.72 2.63 4.50
CA ALA A 194 3.23 3.95 4.84
C ALA A 194 2.54 5.06 4.04
N PRO A 195 2.78 6.36 4.32
CA PRO A 195 2.13 7.45 3.56
C PRO A 195 2.34 7.42 2.03
N ARG A 196 3.35 6.67 1.55
CA ARG A 196 3.62 6.46 0.11
C ARG A 196 3.18 5.10 -0.41
N GLY A 197 2.67 4.23 0.46
CA GLY A 197 2.24 2.89 0.13
C GLY A 197 2.95 1.80 0.93
N ALA A 198 2.56 0.57 0.60
CA ALA A 198 3.23 -0.69 0.87
C ALA A 198 4.68 -0.70 0.39
#